data_AF-A0A9J6BGA5-F1
#
_entry.id   AF-A0A9J6BGA5-F1
#
_cell.length_a   1.000
_cell.length_b   1.000
_cell.length_c   1.000
_cell.angle_alpha   90.00
_cell.angle_beta   90.00
_cell.angle_gamma   90.00
#
_symmetry.space_group_name_H-M   'P 1'
#
loop_
_entity.id
_entity.type
_entity.pdbx_description
1 polymer ?
#
loop_
_entity_poly.entity_id
_entity_poly.type
_entity_poly.pdbx_seq_one_letter_code
_entity_poly.pdbx_strand_id
1 'polypeptide(L)'
;MEELFDKYRKKYSSHFMTAEQREKLRDWHEKVGRDGITLSQIDNWLFDAQLLPFECSKSDSGLAFINFKSFALDFNQFLKFLELLSERINLSVDDLHLRLLKVEKL
;
A
#
# COMPACT_ATOMS: atom_id res chain seq x y z
N MET A 1 1.00 13.64 2.40
CA MET A 1 0.82 12.25 1.92
C MET A 1 2.16 11.57 1.72
N GLU A 2 3.07 12.13 0.94
CA GLU A 2 4.40 11.55 0.67
C GLU A 2 5.20 11.21 1.95
N GLU A 3 5.21 12.09 2.96
CA GLU A 3 5.82 11.80 4.27
C GLU A 3 5.21 10.58 4.99
N LEU A 4 3.88 10.37 4.86
CA LEU A 4 3.20 9.21 5.45
C LEU A 4 3.48 7.94 4.66
N PHE A 5 3.51 8.02 3.33
CA PHE A 5 3.95 6.92 2.47
C PHE A 5 5.32 6.42 2.92
N ASP A 6 6.25 7.35 3.10
CA ASP A 6 7.63 7.04 3.50
C ASP A 6 7.71 6.47 4.93
N LYS A 7 6.87 6.96 5.84
CA LYS A 7 6.74 6.45 7.21
C LYS A 7 6.11 5.05 7.25
N TYR A 8 5.04 4.79 6.49
CA TYR A 8 4.37 3.49 6.42
C TYR A 8 5.24 2.43 5.75
N ARG A 9 5.94 2.82 4.68
CA ARG A 9 6.99 2.01 4.02
C ARG A 9 8.04 1.55 5.02
N LYS A 10 8.52 2.44 5.89
CA LYS A 10 9.52 2.11 6.93
C LYS A 10 8.90 1.28 8.07
N LYS A 11 7.73 1.66 8.60
CA LYS A 11 7.01 0.99 9.71
C LYS A 11 6.76 -0.50 9.44
N TYR A 12 6.30 -0.84 8.23
CA TYR A 12 5.90 -2.21 7.88
C TYR A 12 6.94 -3.01 7.09
N SER A 13 8.17 -2.53 6.96
CA SER A 13 9.27 -3.19 6.22
C SER A 13 9.70 -4.56 6.77
N SER A 14 9.23 -5.00 7.93
CA SER A 14 9.74 -6.20 8.62
C SER A 14 8.69 -7.09 9.31
N HIS A 15 7.53 -6.56 9.68
CA HIS A 15 6.63 -7.24 10.63
C HIS A 15 5.78 -8.39 10.05
N PHE A 16 5.47 -8.38 8.74
CA PHE A 16 4.48 -9.31 8.17
C PHE A 16 4.89 -10.02 6.87
N MET A 17 6.15 -9.89 6.43
CA MET A 17 6.65 -10.52 5.20
C MET A 17 7.28 -11.89 5.46
N THR A 18 7.00 -12.87 4.60
CA THR A 18 7.71 -14.17 4.59
C THR A 18 9.18 -13.98 4.20
N ALA A 19 10.04 -14.98 4.45
CA ALA A 19 11.45 -14.94 4.05
C ALA A 19 11.60 -14.72 2.52
N GLU A 20 10.83 -15.45 1.72
CA GLU A 20 10.77 -15.32 0.26
C GLU A 20 10.34 -13.91 -0.19
N GLN A 21 9.35 -13.31 0.50
CA GLN A 21 8.92 -11.94 0.19
C GLN A 21 9.99 -10.90 0.55
N ARG A 22 10.76 -11.10 1.63
CA ARG A 22 11.89 -10.21 2.00
C ARG A 22 13.04 -10.32 1.01
N GLU A 23 13.33 -11.53 0.53
CA GLU A 23 14.29 -11.81 -0.53
C GLU A 23 13.91 -11.09 -1.83
N LYS A 24 12.68 -11.27 -2.31
CA LYS A 24 12.16 -10.56 -3.50
C LYS A 24 12.16 -9.03 -3.31
N LEU A 25 11.87 -8.53 -2.11
CA LEU A 25 11.95 -7.10 -1.81
C LEU A 25 13.39 -6.58 -1.88
N ARG A 26 14.36 -7.31 -1.34
CA ARG A 26 15.79 -6.98 -1.40
C ARG A 26 16.27 -6.95 -2.86
N ASP A 27 15.95 -7.99 -3.64
CA ASP A 27 16.32 -8.09 -5.04
C ASP A 27 15.68 -6.99 -5.91
N TRP A 28 14.45 -6.54 -5.58
CA TRP A 28 13.82 -5.38 -6.22
C TRP A 28 14.49 -4.07 -5.78
N HIS A 29 14.79 -3.91 -4.49
CA HIS A 29 15.52 -2.75 -3.96
C HIS A 29 16.91 -2.56 -4.56
N GLU A 30 17.62 -3.65 -4.88
CA GLU A 30 18.92 -3.62 -5.56
C GLU A 30 18.82 -3.22 -7.04
N LYS A 31 17.69 -3.52 -7.70
CA LYS A 31 17.46 -3.22 -9.13
C LYS A 31 16.83 -1.86 -9.38
N VAL A 32 15.99 -1.37 -8.47
CA VAL A 32 15.06 -0.25 -8.72
C VAL A 32 15.19 0.88 -7.68
N GLY A 33 15.96 0.69 -6.60
CA GLY A 33 16.04 1.62 -5.47
C GLY A 33 15.18 1.15 -4.30
N ARG A 34 15.54 1.55 -3.07
CA ARG A 34 15.10 0.86 -1.84
C ARG A 34 13.80 1.41 -1.24
N ASP A 35 12.94 1.96 -2.09
CA ASP A 35 12.10 3.10 -1.74
C ASP A 35 10.62 3.05 -2.20
N GLY A 36 10.17 1.94 -2.81
CA GLY A 36 8.75 1.68 -3.07
C GLY A 36 7.99 1.03 -1.89
N ILE A 37 6.65 1.04 -1.94
CA ILE A 37 5.75 0.37 -0.99
C ILE A 37 5.15 -0.91 -1.59
N THR A 38 5.19 -2.03 -0.86
CA THR A 38 4.64 -3.32 -1.28
C THR A 38 3.16 -3.46 -0.95
N LEU A 39 2.44 -4.34 -1.64
CA LEU A 39 1.03 -4.65 -1.36
C LEU A 39 0.79 -5.00 0.11
N SER A 40 1.68 -5.77 0.75
CA SER A 40 1.51 -6.11 2.18
C SER A 40 1.61 -4.90 3.10
N GLN A 41 2.39 -3.88 2.75
CA GLN A 41 2.49 -2.64 3.54
C GLN A 41 1.25 -1.75 3.30
N ILE A 42 0.71 -1.75 2.08
CA ILE A 42 -0.57 -1.10 1.75
C ILE A 42 -1.73 -1.76 2.48
N ASP A 43 -1.85 -3.10 2.45
CA ASP A 43 -2.89 -3.86 3.16
C ASP A 43 -2.90 -3.55 4.66
N ASN A 44 -1.73 -3.43 5.29
CA ASN A 44 -1.61 -3.04 6.70
C ASN A 44 -2.06 -1.59 6.92
N TRP A 45 -1.81 -0.67 5.99
CA TRP A 45 -2.31 0.71 6.09
C TRP A 45 -3.83 0.78 5.93
N LEU A 46 -4.39 0.02 4.98
CA LEU A 46 -5.84 -0.14 4.81
C LEU A 46 -6.51 -0.76 6.05
N PHE A 47 -5.84 -1.71 6.71
CA PHE A 47 -6.29 -2.31 7.97
C PHE A 47 -6.25 -1.30 9.12
N ASP A 48 -5.12 -0.61 9.32
CA ASP A 48 -4.99 0.44 10.34
C ASP A 48 -6.03 1.57 10.12
N ALA A 49 -6.38 1.87 8.87
CA ALA A 49 -7.40 2.86 8.47
C ALA A 49 -8.86 2.35 8.58
N GLN A 50 -9.07 1.13 9.09
CA GLN A 50 -10.37 0.46 9.20
C GLN A 50 -11.11 0.27 7.87
N LEU A 51 -10.41 0.41 6.74
CA LEU A 51 -10.91 0.10 5.39
C LEU A 51 -10.97 -1.41 5.19
N LEU A 52 -9.95 -2.15 5.63
CA LEU A 52 -9.84 -3.59 5.49
C LEU A 52 -10.19 -4.29 6.83
N PRO A 53 -11.06 -5.32 6.86
CA PRO A 53 -11.70 -6.01 5.73
C PRO A 53 -13.12 -5.50 5.38
N PHE A 54 -13.56 -4.36 5.92
CA PHE A 54 -14.98 -3.96 5.92
C PHE A 54 -15.43 -3.26 4.63
N GLU A 55 -14.72 -2.21 4.22
CA GLU A 55 -14.99 -1.43 3.01
C GLU A 55 -14.13 -1.92 1.82
N CYS A 56 -13.02 -2.61 2.09
CA CYS A 56 -12.08 -3.15 1.12
C CYS A 56 -11.67 -4.58 1.50
N SER A 57 -11.69 -5.52 0.56
CA SER A 57 -11.09 -6.85 0.77
C SER A 57 -9.63 -6.89 0.29
N LYS A 58 -8.88 -7.93 0.71
CA LYS A 58 -7.54 -8.21 0.15
C LYS A 58 -7.58 -8.55 -1.35
N SER A 59 -8.73 -8.99 -1.86
CA SER A 59 -8.91 -9.23 -3.28
C SER A 59 -8.97 -7.90 -4.05
N ASP A 60 -9.60 -6.87 -3.48
CA ASP A 60 -9.72 -5.56 -4.12
C ASP A 60 -8.38 -4.84 -4.18
N SER A 61 -7.63 -4.82 -3.07
CA SER A 61 -6.26 -4.28 -3.04
C SER A 61 -5.34 -5.08 -3.96
N GLY A 62 -5.41 -6.42 -3.97
CA GLY A 62 -4.66 -7.26 -4.91
C GLY A 62 -4.97 -6.97 -6.38
N LEU A 63 -6.25 -6.81 -6.73
CA LEU A 63 -6.70 -6.53 -8.10
C LEU A 63 -6.44 -5.07 -8.55
N ALA A 64 -6.30 -4.13 -7.62
CA ALA A 64 -5.77 -2.80 -7.93
C ALA A 64 -4.24 -2.84 -8.16
N PHE A 65 -3.51 -3.59 -7.33
CA PHE A 65 -2.04 -3.67 -7.36
C PHE A 65 -1.49 -4.41 -8.58
N ILE A 66 -2.16 -5.46 -9.06
CA ILE A 66 -1.66 -6.29 -10.17
C ILE A 66 -1.48 -5.51 -11.49
N ASN A 67 -2.20 -4.39 -11.67
CA ASN A 67 -2.10 -3.54 -12.87
C ASN A 67 -0.70 -2.95 -13.09
N PHE A 68 0.05 -2.72 -12.01
CA PHE A 68 1.38 -2.11 -12.05
C PHE A 68 2.48 -3.10 -12.46
N LYS A 69 2.22 -4.41 -12.38
CA LYS A 69 3.18 -5.50 -12.68
C LYS A 69 4.54 -5.36 -11.96
N SER A 70 4.55 -4.65 -10.82
CA SER A 70 5.73 -4.41 -9.99
C SER A 70 5.62 -5.13 -8.65
N PHE A 71 6.75 -5.31 -7.95
CA PHE A 71 6.78 -5.87 -6.60
C PHE A 71 6.46 -4.80 -5.53
N ALA A 72 6.81 -3.54 -5.81
CA ALA A 72 6.52 -2.38 -4.99
C ALA A 72 6.15 -1.19 -5.88
N LEU A 73 5.37 -0.25 -5.33
CA LEU A 73 4.94 0.97 -6.01
C LEU A 73 5.77 2.16 -5.53
N ASP A 74 6.25 2.99 -6.44
CA ASP A 74 6.69 4.34 -6.08
C ASP A 74 5.51 5.22 -5.63
N PHE A 75 5.77 6.44 -5.17
CA PHE A 75 4.71 7.33 -4.67
C PHE A 75 3.65 7.67 -5.73
N ASN A 76 4.03 7.89 -6.99
CA ASN A 76 3.09 8.21 -8.06
C ASN A 76 2.26 6.98 -8.46
N GLN A 77 2.89 5.81 -8.52
CA GLN A 77 2.20 4.53 -8.72
C GLN A 77 1.24 4.24 -7.56
N PHE A 78 1.61 4.56 -6.33
CA PHE A 78 0.74 4.43 -5.16
C PHE A 78 -0.47 5.37 -5.22
N LEU A 79 -0.31 6.65 -5.61
CA LEU A 79 -1.45 7.53 -5.84
C LEU A 79 -2.39 6.95 -6.91
N LYS A 80 -1.84 6.43 -8.03
CA LYS A 80 -2.66 5.79 -9.07
C LYS A 80 -3.33 4.50 -8.58
N PHE A 81 -2.70 3.77 -7.66
CA PHE A 81 -3.30 2.61 -7.01
C PHE A 81 -4.51 3.02 -6.15
N LEU A 82 -4.43 4.14 -5.43
CA LEU A 82 -5.54 4.66 -4.62
C LEU A 82 -6.74 5.05 -5.50
N GLU A 83 -6.51 5.66 -6.67
CA GLU A 83 -7.57 5.89 -7.67
C GLU A 83 -8.24 4.58 -8.11
N LEU A 84 -7.43 3.60 -8.55
CA LEU A 84 -7.94 2.28 -9.01
C LEU A 84 -8.64 1.49 -7.90
N LEU A 85 -8.26 1.68 -6.64
CA LEU A 85 -8.95 1.07 -5.50
C LEU A 85 -10.27 1.78 -5.20
N SER A 86 -10.31 3.11 -5.29
CA SER A 86 -11.50 3.93 -5.05
C SER A 86 -12.65 3.55 -6.01
N GLU A 87 -12.33 3.32 -7.28
CA GLU A 87 -13.25 2.82 -8.31
C GLU A 87 -13.83 1.44 -7.97
N ARG A 88 -13.08 0.59 -7.29
CA ARG A 88 -13.48 -0.79 -6.94
C ARG A 88 -14.38 -0.85 -5.71
N ILE A 89 -14.07 -0.06 -4.68
CA ILE A 89 -14.76 -0.12 -3.40
C ILE A 89 -15.89 0.91 -3.26
N ASN A 90 -16.18 1.68 -4.33
CA ASN A 90 -17.21 2.72 -4.36
C ASN A 90 -17.07 3.76 -3.22
N LEU A 91 -15.82 4.12 -2.92
CA LEU A 91 -15.44 5.18 -2.00
C LEU A 91 -14.73 6.27 -2.80
N SER A 92 -14.90 7.55 -2.45
CA SER A 92 -14.16 8.60 -3.16
C SER A 92 -12.65 8.50 -2.87
N VAL A 93 -11.80 8.87 -3.84
CA VAL A 93 -10.34 8.89 -3.63
C VAL A 93 -9.94 9.88 -2.53
N ASP A 94 -10.71 10.97 -2.35
CA ASP A 94 -10.52 11.95 -1.28
C ASP A 94 -10.85 11.36 0.10
N ASP A 95 -11.94 10.60 0.24
CA ASP A 95 -12.27 9.89 1.48
C ASP A 95 -11.22 8.82 1.82
N LEU A 96 -10.73 8.11 0.80
CA LEU A 96 -9.65 7.12 0.94
C LEU A 96 -8.36 7.80 1.45
N HIS A 97 -7.96 8.92 0.84
CA HIS A 97 -6.85 9.75 1.32
C HIS A 97 -7.08 10.23 2.76
N LEU A 98 -8.26 10.77 3.08
CA LEU A 98 -8.59 11.28 4.41
C LEU A 98 -8.57 10.19 5.48
N ARG A 99 -8.97 8.95 5.16
CA ARG A 99 -8.87 7.81 6.09
C ARG A 99 -7.41 7.39 6.31
N LEU A 100 -6.61 7.27 5.25
CA LEU A 100 -5.18 6.95 5.33
C LEU A 100 -4.37 8.03 6.09
N LEU A 101 -4.75 9.31 5.96
CA LEU A 101 -4.18 10.44 6.73
C LEU A 101 -4.52 10.40 8.23
N LYS A 102 -5.69 9.86 8.61
CA LYS A 102 -6.19 9.88 10.00
C LYS A 102 -5.54 8.84 10.91
N VAL A 103 -4.87 7.84 10.34
CA VAL A 103 -4.30 6.70 11.08
C VAL A 103 -3.27 7.12 12.14
N GLU A 104 -2.65 8.29 11.98
CA GLU A 104 -1.68 8.84 12.92
C GLU A 104 -2.29 9.49 14.18
N LYS A 105 -3.62 9.55 14.30
CA LYS A 105 -4.34 10.26 15.39
C LYS A 105 -5.02 9.33 16.40
N LEU A 106 -4.62 8.06 16.46
CA LEU A 106 -5.10 7.04 17.42
C LEU A 106 -3.92 6.49 18.24
#